data_AF-A0A661L6L1-F1
#
_entry.id   AF-A0A661L6L1-F1
#
_cell.length_a   1.000
_cell.length_b   1.000
_cell.length_c   1.000
_cell.angle_alpha   90.00
_cell.angle_beta   90.00
_cell.angle_gamma   90.00
#
_symmetry.space_group_name_H-M   'P 1'
#
loop_
_entity.id
_entity.type
_entity.pdbx_description
1 polymer ?
#
loop_
_entity_poly.entity_id
_entity_poly.type
_entity_poly.pdbx_seq_one_letter_code
_entity_poly.pdbx_strand_id
1 'polypeptide(L)'
;MVIIPKFRKRVLYGRFRKRVGEVVRELCRQRGIEVVEGHLMPDHIHMCLSIPPKYSVAFVIGFIKGKSAVRIHRQILGNKRVTGLHFWSRGYCVSTVGLDEETIRKYIREQDALESGQGELGFK
;
A
#
# COMPACT_ATOMS: atom_id res chain seq x y z
N MET A 1 -5.94 -4.61 -1.41
CA MET A 1 -6.28 -3.36 -2.13
C MET A 1 -6.42 -3.65 -3.62
N VAL A 2 -7.42 -3.04 -4.26
CA VAL A 2 -7.59 -3.02 -5.72
C VAL A 2 -7.63 -1.59 -6.23
N ILE A 3 -6.80 -1.28 -7.23
CA ILE A 3 -6.80 0.02 -7.94
C ILE A 3 -6.92 -0.19 -9.45
N ILE A 4 -7.73 0.66 -10.10
CA ILE A 4 -8.11 0.52 -11.51
C ILE A 4 -7.71 1.78 -12.27
N PRO A 5 -7.02 1.70 -13.43
CA PRO A 5 -6.76 2.83 -14.32
C PRO A 5 -8.07 3.44 -14.85
N LYS A 6 -8.08 4.75 -15.08
CA LYS A 6 -9.26 5.49 -15.52
C LYS A 6 -9.59 5.21 -16.99
N PHE A 7 -10.74 4.59 -17.27
CA PHE A 7 -11.32 4.39 -18.61
C PHE A 7 -10.29 4.06 -19.71
N ARG A 8 -10.05 5.00 -20.63
CA ARG A 8 -9.12 4.92 -21.77
C ARG A 8 -7.66 4.67 -21.38
N LYS A 9 -7.31 4.74 -20.09
CA LYS A 9 -5.98 4.39 -19.58
C LYS A 9 -5.79 2.89 -19.33
N ARG A 10 -6.84 2.05 -19.42
CA ARG A 10 -6.71 0.58 -19.27
C ARG A 10 -5.80 -0.04 -20.33
N VAL A 11 -5.98 0.32 -21.60
CA VAL A 11 -5.11 -0.14 -22.71
C VAL A 11 -3.66 0.29 -22.49
N LEU A 12 -3.47 1.55 -22.10
CA LEU A 12 -2.16 2.12 -21.81
C LEU A 12 -1.47 1.43 -20.64
N TYR A 13 -2.23 1.18 -19.57
CA TYR A 13 -1.77 0.43 -18.42
C TYR A 13 -1.34 -0.98 -18.82
N GLY A 14 -2.14 -1.70 -19.60
CA GLY A 14 -1.80 -3.04 -20.09
C GLY A 14 -0.44 -3.08 -20.79
N ARG A 15 -0.13 -2.08 -21.63
CA ARG A 15 1.18 -1.95 -22.32
C ARG A 15 2.35 -1.74 -21.36
N PHE A 16 2.15 -0.99 -20.27
CA PHE A 16 3.22 -0.57 -19.36
C PHE A 16 3.11 -1.18 -17.95
N ARG A 17 2.30 -2.23 -17.77
CA ARG A 17 1.92 -2.75 -16.45
C ARG A 17 3.10 -3.06 -15.54
N LYS A 18 4.17 -3.67 -16.09
CA LYS A 18 5.39 -4.02 -15.34
C LYS A 18 6.06 -2.77 -14.75
N ARG A 19 6.31 -1.76 -15.59
CA ARG A 19 6.89 -0.46 -15.19
C ARG A 19 5.99 0.28 -14.19
N VAL A 20 4.67 0.22 -14.38
CA VAL A 20 3.72 0.79 -13.40
C VAL A 20 3.83 0.08 -12.05
N GLY A 21 3.90 -1.26 -12.05
CA GLY A 21 4.10 -2.06 -10.84
C GLY A 21 5.41 -1.74 -10.12
N GLU A 22 6.51 -1.54 -10.84
CA GLU A 22 7.79 -1.10 -10.29
C GLU A 22 7.67 0.25 -9.56
N VAL A 23 7.03 1.23 -10.20
CA VAL A 23 6.76 2.55 -9.60
C VAL A 23 5.95 2.41 -8.31
N VAL A 24 4.90 1.58 -8.32
CA VAL A 24 4.06 1.36 -7.14
C VAL A 24 4.85 0.69 -6.02
N ARG A 25 5.64 -0.34 -6.32
CA ARG A 25 6.47 -1.04 -5.33
C ARG A 25 7.53 -0.12 -4.71
N GLU A 26 8.17 0.72 -5.51
CA GLU A 26 9.14 1.70 -5.00
C GLU A 26 8.48 2.71 -4.06
N LEU A 27 7.29 3.21 -4.41
CA LEU A 27 6.53 4.12 -3.55
C LEU A 27 6.14 3.45 -2.22
N CYS A 28 5.77 2.17 -2.22
CA CYS A 28 5.49 1.43 -0.99
C CYS A 28 6.74 1.40 -0.09
N ARG A 29 7.90 1.02 -0.65
CA ARG A 29 9.18 0.99 0.09
C ARG A 29 9.56 2.34 0.70
N GLN A 30 9.33 3.45 -0.01
CA GLN A 30 9.61 4.80 0.50
C GLN A 30 8.83 5.15 1.79
N ARG A 31 7.72 4.48 2.05
CA ARG A 31 6.91 4.68 3.25
C ARG A 31 7.06 3.52 4.25
N GLY A 32 7.99 2.59 4.03
CA GLY A 32 8.10 1.38 4.84
C GLY A 32 6.85 0.50 4.75
N ILE A 33 6.11 0.57 3.65
CA ILE A 33 4.97 -0.29 3.37
C ILE A 33 5.50 -1.50 2.63
N GLU A 34 5.22 -2.68 3.17
CA GLU A 34 5.62 -3.94 2.54
C GLU A 34 4.52 -4.41 1.59
N VAL A 35 4.93 -4.86 0.41
CA VAL A 35 4.03 -5.51 -0.55
C VAL A 35 4.16 -7.02 -0.32
N VAL A 36 3.28 -7.57 0.50
CA VAL A 36 3.25 -9.01 0.83
C VAL A 36 2.96 -9.81 -0.43
N GLU A 37 1.99 -9.36 -1.23
CA GLU A 37 1.65 -9.98 -2.51
C GLU A 37 1.12 -8.93 -3.48
N GLY A 38 1.34 -9.12 -4.78
CA GLY A 38 0.85 -8.19 -5.79
C GLY A 38 0.69 -8.80 -7.18
N HIS A 39 -0.49 -8.62 -7.76
CA HIS A 39 -0.84 -9.09 -9.10
C HIS A 39 -1.17 -7.93 -10.03
N LEU A 40 -0.53 -7.92 -11.20
CA LEU A 40 -0.73 -6.94 -12.26
C LEU A 40 -1.64 -7.52 -13.34
N MET A 41 -2.94 -7.30 -13.18
CA MET A 41 -3.95 -7.72 -14.16
C MET A 41 -3.85 -6.83 -15.40
N PRO A 42 -4.48 -7.20 -16.54
CA PRO A 42 -4.44 -6.37 -17.76
C PRO A 42 -5.05 -4.97 -17.56
N ASP A 43 -5.94 -4.83 -16.59
CA ASP A 43 -6.84 -3.71 -16.45
C ASP A 43 -6.95 -3.15 -15.03
N HIS A 44 -6.29 -3.77 -14.04
CA HIS A 44 -6.24 -3.32 -12.65
C HIS A 44 -5.04 -3.94 -11.89
N ILE A 45 -4.81 -3.49 -10.65
CA ILE A 45 -3.78 -4.05 -9.75
C ILE A 45 -4.43 -4.58 -8.48
N HIS A 46 -4.07 -5.79 -8.07
CA HIS A 46 -4.35 -6.35 -6.74
C HIS A 46 -3.07 -6.32 -5.89
N MET A 47 -3.16 -5.87 -4.65
CA MET A 47 -2.05 -5.88 -3.70
C MET A 47 -2.51 -6.24 -2.29
N CYS A 48 -1.78 -7.14 -1.64
CA CYS A 48 -1.79 -7.32 -0.20
C CYS A 48 -0.63 -6.50 0.39
N LEU A 49 -0.94 -5.59 1.31
CA LEU A 49 0.05 -4.68 1.89
C LEU A 49 0.10 -4.83 3.41
N SER A 50 1.31 -4.87 3.96
CA SER A 50 1.53 -4.62 5.38
C SER A 50 1.82 -3.13 5.56
N ILE A 51 0.92 -2.44 6.27
CA ILE A 51 0.95 -0.99 6.46
C ILE A 51 1.40 -0.69 7.90
N PRO A 52 2.46 0.14 8.10
CA PRO A 52 2.83 0.59 9.43
C PRO A 52 1.65 1.28 10.15
N PRO A 53 1.42 1.00 11.44
CA PRO A 53 0.21 1.46 12.16
C PRO A 53 0.09 2.98 12.25
N LYS A 54 1.20 3.71 12.08
CA LYS A 54 1.22 5.19 12.00
C LYS A 54 0.52 5.75 10.76
N TYR A 55 0.24 4.93 9.74
CA TYR A 55 -0.42 5.37 8.51
C TYR A 55 -1.85 4.84 8.44
N SER A 56 -2.80 5.74 8.16
CA SER A 56 -4.15 5.31 7.82
C SER A 56 -4.19 4.66 6.44
N VAL A 57 -5.10 3.70 6.26
CA VAL A 57 -5.35 3.05 4.97
C VAL A 57 -5.67 4.07 3.88
N ALA A 58 -6.50 5.06 4.18
CA ALA A 58 -6.86 6.14 3.26
C ALA A 58 -5.63 6.95 2.80
N PHE A 59 -4.72 7.26 3.73
CA PHE A 59 -3.48 7.95 3.41
C PHE A 59 -2.60 7.13 2.46
N VAL A 60 -2.40 5.85 2.75
CA VAL A 60 -1.58 4.95 1.91
C VAL A 60 -2.13 4.87 0.49
N ILE A 61 -3.44 4.67 0.35
CA ILE A 61 -4.09 4.56 -0.96
C ILE A 61 -3.99 5.88 -1.72
N GLY A 62 -4.25 7.01 -1.05
CA GLY A 62 -4.12 8.34 -1.64
C GLY A 62 -2.69 8.63 -2.11
N PHE A 63 -1.70 8.30 -1.27
CA PHE A 63 -0.28 8.45 -1.59
C PHE A 63 0.12 7.60 -2.79
N ILE A 64 -0.19 6.30 -2.80
CA ILE A 64 0.14 5.38 -3.89
C ILE A 64 -0.52 5.87 -5.18
N LYS A 65 -1.84 6.09 -5.20
CA LYS A 65 -2.55 6.54 -6.41
C LYS A 65 -2.04 7.89 -6.91
N GLY A 66 -1.86 8.86 -6.01
CA GLY A 66 -1.42 10.21 -6.37
C GLY A 66 0.00 10.25 -6.92
N LYS A 67 0.98 9.73 -6.17
CA LYS A 67 2.39 9.79 -6.57
C LYS A 67 2.70 8.89 -7.76
N SER A 68 2.07 7.72 -7.86
CA SER A 68 2.25 6.86 -9.04
C SER A 68 1.69 7.52 -10.28
N ALA A 69 0.51 8.16 -10.23
CA ALA A 69 -0.05 8.86 -11.39
C ALA A 69 0.93 9.91 -11.94
N VAL A 70 1.52 10.72 -11.06
CA VAL A 70 2.53 11.72 -11.44
C VAL A 70 3.76 11.07 -12.09
N ARG A 71 4.31 10.02 -11.46
CA ARG A 71 5.49 9.31 -11.98
C ARG A 71 5.22 8.63 -13.32
N ILE A 72 4.08 7.97 -13.47
CA ILE A 72 3.66 7.33 -14.72
C ILE A 72 3.56 8.38 -15.83
N HIS A 73 2.90 9.50 -15.59
CA HIS A 73 2.79 10.56 -16.60
C HIS A 73 4.16 11.11 -17.02
N ARG A 74 5.08 11.34 -16.09
CA ARG A 74 6.40 11.90 -16.40
C ARG A 74 7.35 10.89 -17.03
N GLN A 75 7.49 9.71 -16.43
CA GLN A 75 8.57 8.74 -16.72
C GLN A 75 8.16 7.69 -17.76
N ILE A 76 6.87 7.36 -17.84
CA ILE A 76 6.37 6.33 -18.76
C ILE A 76 5.74 6.98 -19.99
N LEU A 77 4.95 8.04 -19.79
CA LEU A 77 4.20 8.69 -20.87
C LEU A 77 4.89 9.93 -21.46
N GLY A 78 5.97 10.42 -20.84
CA GLY A 78 6.74 11.56 -21.36
C GLY A 78 6.05 12.93 -21.22
N ASN A 79 5.01 13.05 -20.39
CA ASN A 79 4.29 14.30 -20.21
C ASN A 79 5.11 15.27 -19.35
N LYS A 80 5.45 16.45 -19.91
CA LYS A 80 6.15 17.53 -19.19
C LYS A 80 5.27 18.20 -18.12
N ARG A 81 3.96 18.36 -18.38
CA ARG A 81 2.97 18.90 -17.42
C ARG A 81 2.01 17.80 -16.97
N VAL A 82 1.78 17.71 -15.67
CA VAL A 82 0.92 16.67 -15.04
C VAL A 82 -0.29 17.23 -14.30
N THR A 83 -0.40 18.55 -14.21
CA THR A 83 -1.54 19.23 -13.58
C THR A 83 -2.83 18.87 -14.32
N GLY A 84 -3.88 18.50 -13.58
CA GLY A 84 -5.17 18.09 -14.15
C GLY A 84 -5.19 16.69 -14.78
N LEU A 85 -4.07 15.96 -14.81
CA LEU A 85 -4.02 14.61 -15.34
C LEU A 85 -4.38 13.57 -14.27
N HIS A 86 -5.16 12.57 -14.70
CA HIS A 86 -5.57 11.46 -13.87
C HIS A 86 -5.19 10.15 -14.54
N PHE A 87 -4.57 9.25 -13.76
CA PHE A 87 -4.24 7.90 -14.21
C PHE A 87 -5.20 6.85 -13.64
N TRP A 88 -5.52 6.93 -12.34
CA TRP A 88 -6.41 6.00 -11.65
C TRP A 88 -7.85 6.49 -11.59
N SER A 89 -8.79 5.55 -11.48
CA SER A 89 -10.19 5.85 -11.11
C SER A 89 -10.25 6.49 -9.72
N ARG A 90 -11.32 7.25 -9.45
CA ARG A 90 -11.55 7.85 -8.11
C ARG A 90 -11.75 6.78 -7.05
N GLY A 91 -12.57 5.77 -7.35
CA GLY A 91 -12.83 4.64 -6.47
C GLY A 91 -11.61 3.74 -6.25
N TYR A 92 -11.68 2.93 -5.20
CA TYR A 92 -10.76 1.85 -4.88
C TYR A 92 -11.49 0.83 -3.99
N CYS A 93 -11.01 -0.40 -3.95
CA CYS A 93 -11.50 -1.41 -3.00
C CYS A 93 -10.38 -1.74 -2.00
N VAL A 94 -10.75 -1.81 -0.72
CA VAL A 94 -9.85 -2.24 0.35
C VAL A 94 -10.62 -3.11 1.33
N SER A 95 -9.96 -4.15 1.81
CA SER A 95 -10.39 -4.98 2.92
C SER A 95 -9.18 -5.14 3.84
N THR A 96 -9.40 -5.04 5.14
CA THR A 96 -8.36 -5.29 6.15
C THR A 96 -8.31 -6.77 6.47
N VAL A 97 -7.11 -7.34 6.46
CA VAL A 97 -6.88 -8.68 7.02
C VAL A 97 -6.41 -8.48 8.45
N GLY A 98 -7.21 -8.93 9.41
CA GLY A 98 -6.92 -8.82 10.84
C GLY A 98 -6.05 -9.98 11.34
N LEU A 99 -5.48 -9.81 12.54
CA LEU A 99 -4.90 -10.91 13.29
C LEU A 99 -6.03 -11.82 13.81
N ASP A 100 -5.74 -13.12 13.88
CA ASP A 100 -6.65 -14.09 14.48
C ASP A 100 -6.87 -13.79 15.97
N GLU A 101 -8.07 -14.07 16.48
CA GLU A 101 -8.45 -13.79 17.87
C GLU A 101 -7.52 -14.50 18.86
N GLU A 102 -7.10 -15.73 18.56
CA GLU A 102 -6.16 -16.49 19.39
C GLU A 102 -4.80 -15.78 19.44
N THR A 103 -4.35 -15.26 18.29
CA THR A 103 -3.09 -14.50 18.19
C THR A 103 -3.15 -13.21 19.00
N ILE A 104 -4.29 -12.50 18.98
CA ILE A 104 -4.48 -11.29 19.79
C ILE A 104 -4.47 -11.63 21.29
N ARG A 105 -5.21 -12.66 21.73
CA ARG A 105 -5.23 -13.07 23.14
C ARG A 105 -3.85 -13.51 23.63
N LYS A 106 -3.10 -14.23 22.80
CA LYS A 106 -1.72 -14.63 23.10
C LYS A 106 -0.82 -13.40 23.27
N TYR A 107 -0.89 -12.46 22.34
CA TYR A 107 -0.14 -11.20 22.42
C TYR A 107 -0.42 -10.44 23.72
N ILE A 108 -1.70 -10.31 24.12
CA ILE A 108 -2.09 -9.62 25.37
C ILE A 108 -1.42 -10.29 26.59
N ARG A 109 -1.55 -11.62 26.70
CA ARG A 109 -0.99 -12.38 27.84
C ARG A 109 0.55 -12.29 27.90
N GLU A 110 1.21 -12.34 26.75
CA GLU A 110 2.68 -12.25 26.68
C GLU A 110 3.16 -10.84 27.02
N GLN A 111 2.42 -9.80 26.62
CA GLN A 111 2.73 -8.42 26.99
C GLN A 111 2.60 -8.20 28.50
N ASP A 112 1.51 -8.69 29.13
CA ASP A 112 1.29 -8.60 30.57
C ASP A 112 2.42 -9.29 31.38
N ALA A 113 2.92 -10.43 30.89
CA ALA A 113 4.01 -11.17 31.52
C ALA A 113 5.35 -10.44 31.42
N LEU A 114 5.64 -9.81 30.27
CA LEU A 114 6.85 -9.00 30.06
C LEU A 114 6.87 -7.76 30.95
N GLU A 115 5.73 -7.08 31.11
CA GLU A 115 5.61 -5.91 31.99
C GLU A 115 5.74 -6.30 33.47
N SER A 116 5.15 -7.44 33.88
CA SER A 116 5.25 -7.95 35.25
C SER A 116 6.68 -8.34 35.65
N GLY A 117 7.45 -8.96 34.74
CA GLY A 117 8.84 -9.34 35.00
C GLY A 117 9.82 -8.16 35.04
N GLN A 118 9.51 -7.03 34.40
CA GLN A 118 10.33 -5.82 34.48
C GLN A 118 10.19 -5.10 35.83
N GLY A 119 9.05 -5.24 36.52
CA GLY A 119 8.86 -4.70 37.87
C GLY A 119 9.72 -5.37 38.94
N GLU A 120 10.18 -6.61 38.72
CA GLU A 120 11.01 -7.36 39.68
C GLU A 120 12.52 -7.06 39.55
N LEU A 121 12.97 -6.49 38.42
CA LEU A 121 14.40 -6.32 38.08
C LEU A 121 14.99 -4.95 38.43
N GLY A 122 14.31 -4.10 39.21
CA GLY A 122 14.81 -2.75 39.43
C GLY A 122 14.30 -2.01 40.64
N PHE A 123 14.46 -2.55 41.85
CA PHE A 123 14.64 -1.78 43.11
C PHE A 123 15.29 -2.67 44.19
N LYS A 124 16.60 -2.88 44.11
CA LYS A 124 17.45 -3.26 45.25
C LYS A 124 18.76 -2.50 45.18
#